data_AF-A0AAF0IMG2-F1
#
_entry.id   AF-A0AAF0IMG2-F1
#
_cell.length_a   1.000
_cell.length_b   1.000
_cell.length_c   1.000
_cell.angle_alpha   90.00
_cell.angle_beta   90.00
_cell.angle_gamma   90.00
#
_symmetry.space_group_name_H-M   'P 1'
#
loop_
_entity.id
_entity.type
_entity.pdbx_description
1 polymer ?
#
loop_
_entity_poly.entity_id
_entity_poly.type
_entity_poly.pdbx_seq_one_letter_code
_entity_poly.pdbx_strand_id
1 'polypeptide(L)'
;MPSATLSETSPSKPIPDRKSVELEFIAWGNSSEAIAWFVHLQDVVQSIVYRYGAAIEKALVIFEESSATAYNDFRELHHHLQSVWNSWKSFKAERQISTEFLRKSILYLDLHAVVKHMKSPRDVATTRGKVMSELRLKTMELASEMQTLRNLVDDVGLRLGEIEDGSPINLFPDLPQPEEVNIDFPRLFRPSSSEQEEELAMISFSTETSEEATVPRDDDDYDDEDDDMQGPRDPAELNPEAFGPVWINGEVFSGELTQDMKDVLEDHDRAVELMGSTRSIFFIEKIDEMVELIDDPAYQLEDEFAVIPCGCQPGSFLLDQYFADGKVPSFVYSKYTYYNPMPGNYSVQVLTARIPRQVTREVATCRLRDMYPRARTQGFPETVRCVSIKHLKSTDRFVAEVQKVFDESFNSKNFLFRGLPLHALEETLVFFIPVLTSQNSDNEFGPGMYTTNQLSHAKDYAGYAGAIMVFKDCDYHHLEVWRPDTDEWRSLIASWLDIPLEHKNLAPEHHTADVIVGPVSKNGWEAKHQKRFPIQGDKTQHVFVSYHGLERLRQSLFAIIYIDNCS
;
A
#
# COMPACT_ATOMS: atom_id res chain seq x y z
N MET A 1 1.60 34.78 -14.91
CA MET A 1 1.60 35.74 -13.79
C MET A 1 2.96 35.63 -13.12
N PRO A 2 3.80 36.66 -13.06
CA PRO A 2 5.07 36.58 -12.32
C PRO A 2 4.77 36.38 -10.83
N SER A 3 5.58 35.54 -10.17
CA SER A 3 5.44 35.14 -8.77
C SER A 3 5.42 36.36 -7.83
N ALA A 4 4.41 36.42 -6.96
CA ALA A 4 4.24 37.50 -6.00
C ALA A 4 5.42 37.53 -5.01
N THR A 5 5.97 38.70 -4.74
CA THR A 5 7.09 38.92 -3.83
C THR A 5 6.79 38.32 -2.45
N LEU A 6 7.61 37.33 -2.05
CA LEU A 6 7.43 36.51 -0.86
C LEU A 6 7.40 37.36 0.43
N SER A 7 6.31 37.20 1.21
CA SER A 7 6.09 37.81 2.53
C SER A 7 7.24 37.50 3.50
N GLU A 8 7.48 38.34 4.52
CA GLU A 8 8.42 38.06 5.62
C GLU A 8 8.17 36.75 6.38
N THR A 9 7.04 36.10 6.12
CA THR A 9 6.67 34.80 6.68
C THR A 9 6.95 33.61 5.73
N SER A 10 7.77 33.82 4.69
CA SER A 10 8.10 32.81 3.69
C SER A 10 8.98 31.67 4.24
N PRO A 11 8.81 30.41 3.78
CA PRO A 11 9.47 29.21 4.32
C PRO A 11 10.97 29.17 4.02
N SER A 12 11.39 29.92 3.00
CA SER A 12 12.78 30.16 2.62
C SER A 12 13.56 31.04 3.60
N LYS A 13 12.91 31.61 4.63
CA LYS A 13 13.58 32.37 5.69
C LYS A 13 13.82 31.49 6.93
N PRO A 14 14.93 31.70 7.66
CA PRO A 14 15.22 30.97 8.89
C PRO A 14 14.05 31.09 9.88
N ILE A 15 13.86 30.03 10.67
CA ILE A 15 12.88 29.98 11.75
C ILE A 15 13.06 31.23 12.62
N PRO A 16 12.05 32.13 12.70
CA PRO A 16 12.19 33.36 13.47
C PRO A 16 12.31 33.06 14.97
N ASP A 17 13.24 33.75 15.63
CA ASP A 17 13.45 33.66 17.08
C ASP A 17 12.15 33.95 17.85
N ARG A 18 11.89 33.13 18.87
CA ARG A 18 10.65 33.19 19.64
C ARG A 18 10.65 34.40 20.57
N LYS A 19 9.67 35.29 20.41
CA LYS A 19 9.33 36.30 21.43
C LYS A 19 8.51 35.60 22.52
N SER A 20 8.77 35.90 23.79
CA SER A 20 7.98 35.41 24.92
C SER A 20 6.53 35.83 24.76
N VAL A 21 5.62 34.86 24.65
CA VAL A 21 4.17 35.08 24.52
C VAL A 21 3.49 34.58 25.79
N GLU A 22 2.64 35.41 26.38
CA GLU A 22 1.73 34.98 27.44
C GLU A 22 0.59 34.15 26.81
N LEU A 23 0.42 32.91 27.26
CA LEU A 23 -0.60 31.96 26.78
C LEU A 23 -1.62 31.70 27.90
N GLU A 24 -2.90 31.64 27.54
CA GLU A 24 -4.00 31.34 28.47
C GLU A 24 -4.56 29.94 28.21
N PHE A 25 -4.49 29.08 29.21
CA PHE A 25 -4.90 27.67 29.16
C PHE A 25 -6.10 27.41 30.06
N ILE A 26 -7.24 28.04 29.72
CA ILE A 26 -8.47 27.99 30.52
C ILE A 26 -8.91 26.54 30.78
N ALA A 27 -8.76 25.64 29.80
CA ALA A 27 -9.15 24.24 29.91
C ALA A 27 -8.12 23.32 30.60
N TRP A 28 -6.88 23.79 30.82
CA TRP A 28 -5.74 22.92 31.21
C TRP A 28 -5.15 23.30 32.57
N GLY A 29 -5.86 24.10 33.36
CA GLY A 29 -5.47 24.48 34.71
C GLY A 29 -4.32 25.48 34.81
N ASN A 30 -3.93 26.15 33.71
CA ASN A 30 -2.82 27.12 33.65
C ASN A 30 -1.53 26.65 34.35
N SER A 31 -1.23 25.35 34.32
CA SER A 31 -0.01 24.83 34.94
C SER A 31 1.22 25.20 34.12
N SER A 32 2.36 25.42 34.79
CA SER A 32 3.64 25.65 34.10
C SER A 32 4.02 24.50 33.15
N GLU A 33 3.56 23.29 33.48
CA GLU A 33 3.74 22.08 32.67
C GLU A 33 2.92 22.15 31.37
N ALA A 34 1.64 22.54 31.45
CA ALA A 34 0.80 22.74 30.26
C ALA A 34 1.41 23.81 29.34
N ILE A 35 1.85 24.94 29.91
CA ILE A 35 2.52 26.00 29.15
C ILE A 35 3.77 25.45 28.46
N ALA A 36 4.65 24.76 29.18
CA ALA A 36 5.87 24.19 28.62
C ALA A 36 5.58 23.17 27.51
N TRP A 37 4.60 22.28 27.71
CA TRP A 37 4.21 21.28 26.73
C TRP A 37 3.67 21.91 25.45
N PHE A 38 2.77 22.90 25.56
CA PHE A 38 2.23 23.60 24.39
C PHE A 38 3.28 24.45 23.69
N VAL A 39 4.19 25.05 24.45
CA VAL A 39 5.33 25.78 23.89
C VAL A 39 6.14 24.82 23.02
N HIS A 40 6.44 23.63 23.51
CA HIS A 40 7.17 22.61 22.76
C HIS A 40 6.35 22.05 21.58
N LEU A 41 5.04 21.82 21.73
CA LEU A 41 4.14 21.44 20.64
C LEU A 41 4.20 22.44 19.49
N GLN A 42 4.15 23.74 19.80
CA GLN A 42 4.28 24.79 18.79
C GLN A 42 5.61 24.70 18.04
N ASP A 43 6.72 24.40 18.72
CA ASP A 43 8.04 24.27 18.09
C ASP A 43 8.11 23.05 17.16
N VAL A 44 7.53 21.92 17.58
CA VAL A 44 7.44 20.69 16.76
C VAL A 44 6.56 20.93 15.53
N VAL A 45 5.35 21.48 15.70
CA VAL A 45 4.47 21.83 14.58
C VAL A 45 5.18 22.80 13.63
N GLN A 46 5.87 23.81 14.16
CA GLN A 46 6.63 24.75 13.35
C GLN A 46 7.68 24.04 12.49
N SER A 47 8.48 23.14 13.08
CA SER A 47 9.50 22.38 12.35
C SER A 47 8.88 21.56 11.21
N ILE A 48 7.81 20.80 11.49
CA ILE A 48 7.14 19.97 10.48
C ILE A 48 6.59 20.83 9.34
N VAL A 49 5.84 21.89 9.68
CA VAL A 49 5.20 22.77 8.68
C VAL A 49 6.24 23.46 7.78
N TYR A 50 7.37 23.90 8.34
CA TYR A 50 8.45 24.52 7.56
C TYR A 50 9.13 23.51 6.62
N ARG A 51 9.47 22.32 7.11
CA ARG A 51 10.03 21.26 6.25
C ARG A 51 9.04 20.83 5.16
N TYR A 52 7.76 20.74 5.50
CA TYR A 52 6.68 20.34 4.58
C TYR A 52 6.44 21.38 3.50
N GLY A 53 6.31 22.65 3.89
CA GLY A 53 6.14 23.73 2.93
C GLY A 53 7.35 23.89 2.01
N ALA A 54 8.57 23.73 2.52
CA ALA A 54 9.77 23.77 1.69
C ALA A 54 9.85 22.60 0.69
N ALA A 55 9.33 21.42 1.03
CA ALA A 55 9.23 20.30 0.09
C ALA A 55 8.26 20.62 -1.05
N ILE A 56 7.08 21.19 -0.73
CA ILE A 56 6.10 21.62 -1.74
C ILE A 56 6.64 22.75 -2.61
N GLU A 57 7.30 23.76 -2.04
CA GLU A 57 7.90 24.85 -2.81
C GLU A 57 8.92 24.33 -3.83
N LYS A 58 9.75 23.36 -3.44
CA LYS A 58 10.68 22.72 -4.39
C LYS A 58 9.97 21.95 -5.48
N ALA A 59 8.86 21.28 -5.18
CA ALA A 59 8.05 20.62 -6.19
C ALA A 59 7.47 21.66 -7.17
N LEU A 60 6.92 22.77 -6.67
CA LEU A 60 6.45 23.88 -7.50
C LEU A 60 7.55 24.44 -8.41
N VAL A 61 8.78 24.58 -7.92
CA VAL A 61 9.94 25.00 -8.74
C VAL A 61 10.19 24.01 -9.89
N ILE A 62 10.04 22.70 -9.69
CA ILE A 62 10.19 21.70 -10.78
C ILE A 62 9.14 21.94 -11.88
N PHE A 63 7.90 22.25 -11.52
CA PHE A 63 6.85 22.60 -12.48
C PHE A 63 7.16 23.91 -13.21
N GLU A 64 7.60 24.95 -12.50
CA GLU A 64 7.98 26.24 -13.08
C GLU A 64 9.15 26.10 -14.07
N GLU A 65 10.21 25.40 -13.66
CA GLU A 65 11.39 25.14 -14.50
C GLU A 65 11.10 24.23 -15.70
N SER A 66 9.97 23.54 -15.70
CA SER A 66 9.49 22.70 -16.80
C SER A 66 8.37 23.38 -17.60
N SER A 67 8.10 24.66 -17.35
CA SER A 67 7.00 25.43 -17.97
C SER A 67 5.62 24.79 -17.82
N ALA A 68 5.43 23.97 -16.78
CA ALA A 68 4.22 23.17 -16.53
C ALA A 68 3.27 23.83 -15.51
N THR A 69 3.27 25.17 -15.42
CA THR A 69 2.46 25.91 -14.43
C THR A 69 0.95 25.91 -14.71
N ALA A 70 0.54 25.49 -15.92
CA ALA A 70 -0.86 25.31 -16.27
C ALA A 70 -1.46 24.00 -15.72
N TYR A 71 -0.63 23.08 -15.24
CA TYR A 71 -1.06 21.76 -14.80
C TYR A 71 -1.94 21.87 -13.56
N ASN A 72 -2.92 20.98 -13.44
CA ASN A 72 -3.79 20.94 -12.27
C ASN A 72 -2.98 20.69 -10.98
N ASP A 73 -2.03 19.77 -11.04
CA ASP A 73 -1.13 19.43 -9.93
C ASP A 73 -0.36 20.65 -9.39
N PHE A 74 0.10 21.55 -10.26
CA PHE A 74 0.75 22.79 -9.85
C PHE A 74 -0.21 23.70 -9.05
N ARG A 75 -1.44 23.86 -9.54
CA ARG A 75 -2.46 24.69 -8.86
C ARG A 75 -2.85 24.10 -7.51
N GLU A 76 -3.02 22.79 -7.44
CA GLU A 76 -3.37 22.08 -6.21
C GLU A 76 -2.24 22.14 -5.17
N LEU A 77 -0.98 21.92 -5.58
CA LEU A 77 0.20 22.11 -4.73
C LEU A 77 0.25 23.53 -4.15
N HIS A 78 0.04 24.54 -4.99
CA HIS A 78 0.07 25.93 -4.59
C HIS A 78 -1.09 26.30 -3.65
N HIS A 79 -2.31 25.85 -3.94
CA HIS A 79 -3.47 26.04 -3.07
C HIS A 79 -3.26 25.39 -1.70
N HIS A 80 -2.78 24.14 -1.70
CA HIS A 80 -2.50 23.40 -0.48
C HIS A 80 -1.43 24.09 0.38
N LEU A 81 -0.34 24.56 -0.24
CA LEU A 81 0.71 25.33 0.45
C LEU A 81 0.15 26.58 1.14
N GLN A 82 -0.74 27.33 0.46
CA GLN A 82 -1.41 28.49 1.06
C GLN A 82 -2.31 28.10 2.23
N SER A 83 -3.07 27.01 2.10
CA SER A 83 -3.95 26.49 3.17
C SER A 83 -3.15 26.11 4.42
N VAL A 84 -2.03 25.41 4.24
CA VAL A 84 -1.07 25.06 5.31
C VAL A 84 -0.56 26.33 5.99
N TRP A 85 -0.16 27.35 5.23
CA TRP A 85 0.34 28.59 5.83
C TRP A 85 -0.69 29.40 6.59
N ASN A 86 -1.91 29.47 6.07
CA ASN A 86 -3.01 30.16 6.75
C ASN A 86 -3.37 29.43 8.05
N SER A 87 -3.39 28.10 8.03
CA SER A 87 -3.64 27.26 9.20
C SER A 87 -2.54 27.41 10.25
N TRP A 88 -1.27 27.44 9.83
CA TRP A 88 -0.13 27.66 10.73
C TRP A 88 -0.15 29.05 11.37
N LYS A 89 -0.41 30.10 10.58
CA LYS A 89 -0.52 31.48 11.09
C LYS A 89 -1.62 31.59 12.14
N SER A 90 -2.78 30.98 11.87
CA SER A 90 -3.90 30.93 12.82
C SER A 90 -3.50 30.16 14.08
N PHE A 91 -2.83 29.02 13.94
CA PHE A 91 -2.38 28.21 15.06
C PHE A 91 -1.38 28.95 15.98
N LYS A 92 -0.42 29.66 15.38
CA LYS A 92 0.61 30.44 16.10
C LYS A 92 0.06 31.72 16.75
N ALA A 93 -0.96 32.32 16.14
CA ALA A 93 -1.58 33.54 16.65
C ALA A 93 -2.50 33.28 17.85
N GLU A 94 -3.04 32.07 17.97
CA GLU A 94 -3.95 31.72 19.06
C GLU A 94 -3.27 31.87 20.44
N ARG A 95 -4.04 32.37 21.39
CA ARG A 95 -3.64 32.57 22.78
C ARG A 95 -4.47 31.72 23.73
N GLN A 96 -5.69 31.38 23.33
CA GLN A 96 -6.63 30.56 24.08
C GLN A 96 -6.62 29.14 23.56
N ILE A 97 -5.85 28.29 24.22
CA ILE A 97 -5.67 26.92 23.75
C ILE A 97 -6.74 26.02 24.37
N SER A 98 -7.68 25.56 23.55
CA SER A 98 -8.72 24.60 23.91
C SER A 98 -8.58 23.31 23.10
N THR A 99 -9.15 22.20 23.57
CA THR A 99 -9.21 20.94 22.82
C THR A 99 -9.91 21.11 21.47
N GLU A 100 -10.97 21.91 21.44
CA GLU A 100 -11.72 22.24 20.22
C GLU A 100 -10.87 23.04 19.21
N PHE A 101 -10.09 24.00 19.70
CA PHE A 101 -9.15 24.73 18.85
C PHE A 101 -8.11 23.79 18.24
N LEU A 102 -7.53 22.88 19.03
CA LEU A 102 -6.53 21.93 18.52
C LEU A 102 -7.11 21.03 17.44
N ARG A 103 -8.35 20.55 17.62
CA ARG A 103 -9.09 19.75 16.62
C ARG A 103 -9.38 20.48 15.31
N LYS A 104 -9.45 21.80 15.35
CA LYS A 104 -9.67 22.67 14.17
C LYS A 104 -8.37 23.28 13.63
N SER A 105 -7.23 22.96 14.24
CA SER A 105 -5.95 23.53 13.89
C SER A 105 -5.26 22.75 12.76
N ILE A 106 -4.08 23.22 12.38
CA ILE A 106 -3.20 22.57 11.40
C ILE A 106 -2.87 21.11 11.71
N LEU A 107 -2.97 20.67 12.98
CA LEU A 107 -2.77 19.29 13.39
C LEU A 107 -3.73 18.29 12.71
N TYR A 108 -4.89 18.77 12.24
CA TYR A 108 -5.93 17.95 11.60
C TYR A 108 -6.10 18.29 10.12
N LEU A 109 -5.19 19.09 9.56
CA LEU A 109 -5.13 19.30 8.12
C LEU A 109 -4.63 18.01 7.44
N ASP A 110 -5.28 17.59 6.35
CA ASP A 110 -4.85 16.42 5.60
C ASP A 110 -3.58 16.72 4.79
N LEU A 111 -2.42 16.49 5.39
CA LEU A 111 -1.13 16.65 4.74
C LEU A 111 -0.81 15.52 3.73
N HIS A 112 -1.58 14.43 3.70
CA HIS A 112 -1.39 13.39 2.68
C HIS A 112 -2.05 13.75 1.36
N ALA A 113 -3.08 14.61 1.38
CA ALA A 113 -3.81 15.03 0.19
C ALA A 113 -2.91 15.59 -0.93
N VAL A 114 -1.81 16.25 -0.59
CA VAL A 114 -0.91 16.87 -1.58
C VAL A 114 -0.03 15.87 -2.32
N VAL A 115 0.20 14.69 -1.73
CA VAL A 115 1.15 13.68 -2.24
C VAL A 115 0.77 13.23 -3.64
N LYS A 116 -0.54 13.13 -3.93
CA LYS A 116 -1.06 12.76 -5.25
C LYS A 116 -0.75 13.77 -6.36
N HIS A 117 -0.47 15.02 -5.98
CA HIS A 117 -0.13 16.12 -6.88
C HIS A 117 1.37 16.32 -7.03
N MET A 118 2.20 15.57 -6.29
CA MET A 118 3.66 15.58 -6.47
C MET A 118 4.07 14.61 -7.60
N LYS A 119 3.47 14.84 -8.77
CA LYS A 119 3.76 14.14 -10.03
C LYS A 119 4.85 14.88 -10.80
N SER A 120 5.62 14.16 -11.61
CA SER A 120 6.55 14.79 -12.54
C SER A 120 5.79 15.44 -13.70
N PRO A 121 6.12 16.68 -14.10
CA PRO A 121 5.64 17.23 -15.37
C PRO A 121 5.97 16.31 -16.55
N ARG A 122 5.13 16.31 -17.59
CA ARG A 122 5.42 15.57 -18.82
C ARG A 122 6.78 16.02 -19.39
N ASP A 123 7.54 15.08 -19.93
CA ASP A 123 8.85 15.29 -20.53
C ASP A 123 9.95 15.83 -19.59
N VAL A 124 9.74 15.77 -18.27
CA VAL A 124 10.78 16.21 -17.34
C VAL A 124 11.99 15.26 -17.40
N ALA A 125 13.20 15.82 -17.34
CA ALA A 125 14.42 15.04 -17.25
C ALA A 125 14.35 14.06 -16.05
N THR A 126 14.80 12.81 -16.25
CA THR A 126 14.79 11.76 -15.21
C THR A 126 15.40 12.19 -13.88
N THR A 127 16.41 13.08 -13.92
CA THR A 127 17.02 13.66 -12.71
C THR A 127 16.03 14.47 -11.88
N ARG A 128 15.17 15.27 -12.52
CA ARG A 128 14.12 16.05 -11.83
C ARG A 128 12.99 15.14 -11.35
N GLY A 129 12.64 14.10 -12.11
CA GLY A 129 11.70 13.07 -11.67
C GLY A 129 12.16 12.41 -10.35
N LYS A 130 13.44 12.04 -10.25
CA LYS A 130 14.02 11.53 -8.99
C LYS A 130 13.92 12.53 -7.84
N VAL A 131 14.18 13.82 -8.09
CA VAL A 131 14.01 14.86 -7.05
C VAL A 131 12.54 14.95 -6.64
N MET A 132 11.59 14.90 -7.57
CA MET A 132 10.15 14.88 -7.25
C MET A 132 9.79 13.65 -6.40
N SER A 133 10.37 12.48 -6.70
CA SER A 133 10.23 11.26 -5.90
C SER A 133 10.69 11.47 -4.45
N GLU A 134 11.90 12.01 -4.27
CA GLU A 134 12.48 12.27 -2.95
C GLU A 134 11.64 13.28 -2.17
N LEU A 135 11.17 14.33 -2.84
CA LEU A 135 10.27 15.33 -2.24
C LEU A 135 8.95 14.69 -1.82
N ARG A 136 8.36 13.83 -2.65
CA ARG A 136 7.11 13.13 -2.32
C ARG A 136 7.27 12.22 -1.11
N LEU A 137 8.32 11.41 -1.07
CA LEU A 137 8.63 10.55 0.08
C LEU A 137 8.84 11.38 1.34
N LYS A 138 9.55 12.51 1.24
CA LYS A 138 9.75 13.43 2.37
C LYS A 138 8.44 14.04 2.86
N THR A 139 7.55 14.44 1.95
CA THR A 139 6.20 14.93 2.28
C THR A 139 5.37 13.87 3.01
N MET A 140 5.43 12.60 2.57
CA MET A 140 4.75 11.49 3.25
C MET A 140 5.28 11.23 4.66
N GLU A 141 6.60 11.30 4.84
CA GLU A 141 7.25 11.19 6.16
C GLU A 141 6.76 12.30 7.09
N LEU A 142 6.79 13.56 6.62
CA LEU A 142 6.35 14.73 7.39
C LEU A 142 4.85 14.69 7.74
N ALA A 143 4.01 14.21 6.83
CA ALA A 143 2.60 13.98 7.11
C ALA A 143 2.40 12.91 8.21
N SER A 144 3.21 11.85 8.19
CA SER A 144 3.21 10.81 9.24
C SER A 144 3.71 11.34 10.60
N GLU A 145 4.71 12.23 10.60
CA GLU A 145 5.15 12.96 11.80
C GLU A 145 4.00 13.80 12.38
N MET A 146 3.29 14.56 11.54
CA MET A 146 2.13 15.36 11.97
C MET A 146 1.01 14.47 12.53
N GLN A 147 0.71 13.33 11.89
CA GLN A 147 -0.28 12.39 12.38
C GLN A 147 0.09 11.79 13.74
N THR A 148 1.39 11.52 13.97
CA THR A 148 1.88 11.09 15.29
C THR A 148 1.62 12.17 16.35
N LEU A 149 1.88 13.43 16.00
CA LEU A 149 1.65 14.57 16.89
C LEU A 149 0.17 14.79 17.21
N ARG A 150 -0.69 14.63 16.20
CA ARG A 150 -2.15 14.61 16.36
C ARG A 150 -2.60 13.54 17.34
N ASN A 151 -2.07 12.32 17.22
CA ASN A 151 -2.42 11.22 18.15
C ASN A 151 -2.04 11.54 19.60
N LEU A 152 -0.88 12.20 19.82
CA LEU A 152 -0.46 12.65 21.15
C LEU A 152 -1.38 13.75 21.70
N VAL A 153 -1.84 14.67 20.85
CA VAL A 153 -2.80 15.72 21.22
C VAL A 153 -4.19 15.13 21.54
N ASP A 154 -4.64 14.13 20.79
CA ASP A 154 -5.87 13.39 21.06
C ASP A 154 -5.80 12.65 22.41
N ASP A 155 -4.68 11.98 22.70
CA ASP A 155 -4.43 11.31 24.00
C ASP A 155 -4.49 12.31 25.17
N VAL A 156 -3.85 13.47 25.02
CA VAL A 156 -3.90 14.57 26.00
C VAL A 156 -5.34 15.06 26.22
N GLY A 157 -6.13 15.18 25.14
CA GLY A 157 -7.55 15.52 25.21
C GLY A 157 -8.40 14.47 25.92
N LEU A 158 -8.08 13.18 25.76
CA LEU A 158 -8.76 12.08 26.47
C LEU A 158 -8.42 12.11 27.98
N ARG A 159 -7.13 12.23 28.32
CA ARG A 159 -6.67 12.29 29.72
C ARG A 159 -7.24 13.48 30.49
N LEU A 160 -7.45 14.61 29.83
CA LEU A 160 -8.17 15.74 30.44
C LEU A 160 -9.57 15.34 30.89
N GLY A 161 -10.32 14.60 30.06
CA GLY A 161 -11.65 14.12 30.41
C GLY A 161 -11.62 13.16 31.59
N GLU A 162 -10.60 12.30 31.68
CA GLU A 162 -10.43 11.34 32.79
C GLU A 162 -10.03 11.99 34.12
N ILE A 163 -9.38 13.17 34.08
CA ILE A 163 -9.06 13.94 35.30
C ILE A 163 -10.33 14.52 35.92
N GLU A 164 -11.33 14.89 35.12
CA GLU A 164 -12.64 15.29 35.65
C GLU A 164 -13.29 14.17 36.49
N ASP A 165 -12.93 12.92 36.22
CA ASP A 165 -13.37 11.72 36.96
C ASP A 165 -12.46 11.33 38.15
N GLY A 166 -11.40 12.10 38.43
CA GLY A 166 -10.58 11.98 39.65
C GLY A 166 -9.41 10.98 39.57
N SER A 167 -8.98 10.57 38.38
CA SER A 167 -7.83 9.66 38.20
C SER A 167 -6.48 10.40 38.21
N PRO A 168 -5.46 9.96 38.98
CA PRO A 168 -4.13 10.53 38.95
C PRO A 168 -3.37 10.04 37.72
N ILE A 169 -3.42 10.79 36.62
CA ILE A 169 -2.79 10.43 35.35
C ILE A 169 -1.80 11.55 34.95
N ASN A 170 -0.64 11.17 34.41
CA ASN A 170 0.25 12.14 33.77
C ASN A 170 -0.48 12.75 32.56
N LEU A 171 -0.78 14.04 32.60
CA LEU A 171 -1.60 14.68 31.58
C LEU A 171 -0.86 14.87 30.25
N PHE A 172 0.46 15.03 30.28
CA PHE A 172 1.24 15.46 29.12
C PHE A 172 2.29 14.40 28.73
N PRO A 173 2.09 13.67 27.61
CA PRO A 173 3.08 12.75 27.08
C PRO A 173 4.27 13.51 26.49
N ASP A 174 5.43 12.85 26.45
CA ASP A 174 6.62 13.41 25.81
C ASP A 174 6.37 13.65 24.31
N LEU A 175 6.77 14.83 23.84
CA LEU A 175 6.73 15.17 22.42
C LEU A 175 8.07 14.87 21.76
N PRO A 176 8.09 14.59 20.45
CA PRO A 176 9.35 14.43 19.72
C PRO A 176 10.15 15.75 19.74
N GLN A 177 11.48 15.64 19.64
CA GLN A 177 12.31 16.83 19.53
C GLN A 177 12.11 17.48 18.15
N PRO A 178 12.02 18.82 18.07
CA PRO A 178 11.94 19.50 16.79
C PRO A 178 13.25 19.27 16.03
N GLU A 179 13.15 18.72 14.83
CA GLU A 179 14.29 18.66 13.93
C GLU A 179 14.62 20.07 13.43
N GLU A 180 15.91 20.42 13.40
CA GLU A 180 16.34 21.62 12.71
C GLU A 180 16.04 21.50 11.21
N VAL A 181 15.68 22.62 10.59
CA VAL A 181 15.45 22.71 9.15
C VAL A 181 16.81 22.61 8.44
N ASN A 182 17.34 21.40 8.35
CA ASN A 182 18.59 21.11 7.64
C ASN A 182 18.24 20.68 6.21
N ILE A 183 17.80 21.65 5.40
CA ILE A 183 17.53 21.42 3.98
C ILE A 183 18.85 21.63 3.20
N ASP A 184 19.88 20.87 3.56
CA ASP A 184 21.08 20.72 2.72
C ASP A 184 20.79 19.65 1.67
N PHE A 185 19.95 20.00 0.68
CA PHE A 185 20.05 19.34 -0.61
C PHE A 185 21.24 19.96 -1.34
N PRO A 186 22.04 19.18 -2.10
CA PRO A 186 23.12 19.73 -2.91
C PRO A 186 22.56 20.92 -3.68
N ARG A 187 23.20 22.09 -3.58
CA ARG A 187 22.95 23.23 -4.47
C ARG A 187 23.35 22.85 -5.91
N LEU A 188 22.67 21.86 -6.48
CA LEU A 188 22.72 21.56 -7.89
C LEU A 188 21.93 22.68 -8.55
N PHE A 189 22.67 23.60 -9.15
CA PHE A 189 22.19 24.68 -10.01
C PHE A 189 21.57 25.86 -9.28
N ARG A 190 22.44 26.76 -8.82
CA ARG A 190 22.17 28.19 -8.90
C ARG A 190 22.59 28.62 -10.32
N PRO A 191 21.68 29.03 -11.22
CA PRO A 191 22.11 29.73 -12.43
C PRO A 191 22.88 30.97 -12.01
N SER A 192 24.00 31.26 -12.66
CA SER A 192 24.81 32.44 -12.35
C SER A 192 23.96 33.71 -12.54
N SER A 193 23.73 34.40 -11.43
CA SER A 193 22.88 35.58 -11.29
C SER A 193 23.46 36.86 -11.92
N SER A 194 24.06 36.76 -13.10
CA SER A 194 24.63 37.92 -13.81
C SER A 194 24.17 38.05 -15.26
N GLU A 195 23.41 37.12 -15.81
CA GLU A 195 22.95 37.19 -17.22
C GLU A 195 21.42 37.27 -17.39
N GLN A 196 20.62 37.08 -16.34
CA GLN A 196 19.15 37.16 -16.45
C GLN A 196 18.52 38.49 -15.99
N GLU A 197 19.24 39.34 -15.27
CA GLU A 197 18.69 40.65 -14.85
C GLU A 197 18.69 41.69 -15.98
N GLU A 198 19.51 41.53 -17.04
CA GLU A 198 19.48 42.43 -18.21
C GLU A 198 18.50 42.01 -19.31
N GLU A 199 18.12 40.73 -19.40
CA GLU A 199 17.19 40.26 -20.44
C GLU A 199 15.70 40.39 -20.02
N LEU A 200 15.41 40.30 -18.71
CA LEU A 200 14.05 40.48 -18.18
C LEU A 200 13.63 41.95 -17.98
N ALA A 201 14.57 42.90 -18.07
CA ALA A 201 14.28 44.33 -18.01
C ALA A 201 13.93 44.97 -19.37
N MET A 202 14.15 44.26 -20.48
CA MET A 202 13.95 44.78 -21.84
C MET A 202 12.66 44.32 -22.53
N ILE A 203 11.82 43.51 -21.87
CA ILE A 203 10.52 43.11 -22.40
C ILE A 203 9.42 43.74 -21.55
N SER A 204 9.29 45.06 -21.68
CA SER A 204 8.14 45.82 -21.21
C SER A 204 7.77 46.86 -22.26
N PHE A 205 6.50 46.80 -22.69
CA PHE A 205 5.77 47.77 -23.49
C PHE A 205 5.87 47.70 -25.03
N SER A 206 4.95 46.94 -25.63
CA SER A 206 4.23 47.35 -26.85
C SER A 206 2.86 46.65 -26.87
N THR A 207 1.83 47.39 -26.50
CA THR A 207 0.42 47.07 -26.78
C THR A 207 0.13 47.40 -28.24
N GLU A 208 0.01 46.38 -29.10
CA GLU A 208 -0.78 46.46 -30.32
C GLU A 208 -1.51 45.12 -30.58
N THR A 209 -2.66 45.29 -31.22
CA THR A 209 -3.76 44.38 -31.56
C THR A 209 -3.42 43.15 -32.42
N SER A 210 -4.24 42.10 -32.23
CA SER A 210 -4.67 41.08 -33.22
C SER A 210 -3.69 39.96 -33.59
N GLU A 211 -3.96 38.72 -33.14
CA GLU A 211 -4.42 37.59 -33.99
C GLU A 211 -4.61 36.32 -33.13
N GLU A 212 -5.67 35.58 -33.44
CA GLU A 212 -6.04 34.31 -32.81
C GLU A 212 -4.92 33.26 -32.92
N ALA A 213 -4.44 32.80 -31.78
CA ALA A 213 -3.79 31.49 -31.68
C ALA A 213 -4.69 30.59 -30.83
N THR A 214 -5.37 29.66 -31.50
CA THR A 214 -6.11 28.55 -30.89
C THR A 214 -5.16 27.68 -30.08
N VAL A 215 -5.16 27.86 -28.77
CA VAL A 215 -4.60 26.90 -27.81
C VAL A 215 -5.58 25.74 -27.69
N PRO A 216 -5.15 24.47 -27.76
CA PRO A 216 -6.02 23.33 -27.48
C PRO A 216 -6.53 23.46 -26.04
N ARG A 217 -7.84 23.51 -25.86
CA ARG A 217 -8.45 23.28 -24.56
C ARG A 217 -8.38 21.78 -24.29
N ASP A 218 -7.57 21.39 -23.32
CA ASP A 218 -7.76 20.13 -22.62
C ASP A 218 -9.00 20.33 -21.73
N ASP A 219 -10.16 20.05 -22.30
CA ASP A 219 -11.43 19.94 -21.58
C ASP A 219 -11.41 18.59 -20.81
N ASP A 220 -10.65 18.54 -19.72
CA ASP A 220 -10.68 17.45 -18.75
C ASP A 220 -11.84 17.72 -17.76
N ASP A 221 -13.07 17.69 -18.28
CA ASP A 221 -14.26 17.50 -17.46
C ASP A 221 -14.37 16.00 -17.15
N TYR A 222 -13.73 15.56 -16.06
CA TYR A 222 -13.96 14.24 -15.47
C TYR A 222 -15.37 14.22 -14.86
N ASP A 223 -16.37 13.93 -15.69
CA ASP A 223 -17.68 13.47 -15.22
C ASP A 223 -17.49 12.10 -14.56
N ASP A 224 -17.39 12.10 -13.22
CA ASP A 224 -17.46 10.92 -12.32
C ASP A 224 -18.89 10.30 -12.37
N GLU A 225 -19.41 10.00 -13.56
CA GLU A 225 -20.67 9.26 -13.74
C GLU A 225 -20.40 7.77 -13.92
N ASP A 226 -20.47 7.00 -12.84
CA ASP A 226 -20.87 5.58 -12.75
C ASP A 226 -20.41 4.61 -13.87
N ASP A 227 -19.20 4.76 -14.43
CA ASP A 227 -18.62 3.81 -15.41
C ASP A 227 -17.90 2.62 -14.72
N ASP A 228 -17.88 2.61 -13.38
CA ASP A 228 -17.20 1.64 -12.51
C ASP A 228 -17.77 0.21 -12.58
N MET A 229 -18.81 -0.04 -13.38
CA MET A 229 -19.45 -1.36 -13.54
C MET A 229 -19.15 -2.04 -14.88
N GLN A 230 -18.34 -1.43 -15.75
CA GLN A 230 -17.83 -2.12 -16.92
C GLN A 230 -16.60 -2.97 -16.53
N GLY A 231 -16.65 -4.28 -16.78
CA GLY A 231 -15.53 -5.21 -16.55
C GLY A 231 -14.20 -4.80 -17.23
N PRO A 232 -13.13 -5.57 -17.04
CA PRO A 232 -11.81 -5.29 -17.59
C PRO A 232 -11.84 -5.08 -19.11
N ARG A 233 -10.87 -4.30 -19.60
CA ARG A 233 -10.69 -4.04 -21.03
C ARG A 233 -10.30 -5.32 -21.76
N ASP A 234 -10.72 -5.43 -23.02
CA ASP A 234 -10.34 -6.58 -23.85
C ASP A 234 -8.83 -6.50 -24.14
N PRO A 235 -8.03 -7.56 -23.88
CA PRO A 235 -6.62 -7.59 -24.23
C PRO A 235 -6.34 -7.31 -25.72
N ALA A 236 -7.29 -7.60 -26.61
CA ALA A 236 -7.20 -7.29 -28.03
C ALA A 236 -7.23 -5.78 -28.33
N GLU A 237 -7.69 -4.96 -27.38
CA GLU A 237 -7.71 -3.49 -27.47
C GLU A 237 -6.39 -2.86 -27.01
N LEU A 238 -5.44 -3.64 -26.51
CA LEU A 238 -4.11 -3.13 -26.14
C LEU A 238 -3.42 -2.53 -27.37
N ASN A 239 -3.09 -1.25 -27.29
CA ASN A 239 -2.21 -0.61 -28.27
C ASN A 239 -0.79 -1.21 -28.13
N PRO A 240 -0.28 -1.96 -29.12
CA PRO A 240 1.01 -2.64 -29.03
C PRO A 240 2.20 -1.66 -29.00
N GLU A 241 2.00 -0.38 -29.33
CA GLU A 241 3.03 0.65 -29.20
C GLU A 241 3.17 1.16 -27.76
N ALA A 242 2.10 1.09 -26.96
CA ALA A 242 2.04 1.62 -25.60
C ALA A 242 2.05 0.53 -24.52
N PHE A 243 1.64 -0.70 -24.86
CA PHE A 243 1.50 -1.80 -23.92
C PHE A 243 2.15 -3.09 -24.44
N GLY A 244 2.69 -3.87 -23.51
CA GLY A 244 3.23 -5.18 -23.79
C GLY A 244 2.11 -6.22 -23.98
N PRO A 245 2.43 -7.39 -24.57
CA PRO A 245 1.47 -8.48 -24.66
C PRO A 245 1.09 -8.99 -23.26
N VAL A 246 -0.17 -9.40 -23.12
CA VAL A 246 -0.69 -10.07 -21.92
C VAL A 246 -1.20 -11.44 -22.31
N TRP A 247 -0.71 -12.47 -21.62
CA TRP A 247 -1.20 -13.83 -21.76
C TRP A 247 -2.23 -14.11 -20.66
N ILE A 248 -3.37 -14.67 -21.04
CA ILE A 248 -4.47 -15.02 -20.14
C ILE A 248 -4.77 -16.51 -20.28
N ASN A 249 -4.92 -17.17 -19.15
CA ASN A 249 -5.21 -18.58 -19.11
C ASN A 249 -6.62 -18.88 -19.64
N GLY A 250 -6.72 -19.87 -20.53
CA GLY A 250 -7.96 -20.25 -21.20
C GLY A 250 -8.25 -19.51 -22.50
N GLU A 251 -7.56 -18.40 -22.78
CA GLU A 251 -7.76 -17.61 -24.00
C GLU A 251 -6.76 -17.95 -25.11
N VAL A 252 -7.19 -17.76 -26.36
CA VAL A 252 -6.30 -17.91 -27.52
C VAL A 252 -5.40 -16.68 -27.61
N PHE A 253 -4.15 -16.84 -27.20
CA PHE A 253 -3.16 -15.80 -27.33
C PHE A 253 -2.83 -15.52 -28.82
N SER A 254 -3.10 -14.30 -29.27
CA SER A 254 -3.00 -13.89 -30.67
C SER A 254 -1.62 -13.35 -31.08
N GLY A 255 -0.71 -13.13 -30.12
CA GLY A 255 0.64 -12.57 -30.34
C GLY A 255 1.78 -13.58 -30.27
N GLU A 256 3.02 -13.08 -30.34
CA GLU A 256 4.22 -13.88 -30.05
C GLU A 256 4.52 -13.89 -28.55
N LEU A 257 4.71 -15.08 -27.96
CA LEU A 257 5.08 -15.20 -26.56
C LEU A 257 6.51 -14.64 -26.36
N THR A 258 6.64 -13.73 -25.40
CA THR A 258 7.95 -13.22 -24.97
C THR A 258 8.78 -14.33 -24.34
N GLN A 259 10.09 -14.12 -24.17
CA GLN A 259 10.94 -15.12 -23.52
C GLN A 259 10.52 -15.36 -22.08
N ASP A 260 10.20 -14.31 -21.32
CA ASP A 260 9.72 -14.47 -19.93
C ASP A 260 8.42 -15.28 -19.86
N MET A 261 7.49 -15.07 -20.80
CA MET A 261 6.26 -15.89 -20.90
C MET A 261 6.56 -17.35 -21.23
N LYS A 262 7.49 -17.61 -22.16
CA LYS A 262 7.91 -18.97 -22.50
C LYS A 262 8.55 -19.66 -21.30
N ASP A 263 9.45 -18.97 -20.60
CA ASP A 263 10.12 -19.50 -19.41
C ASP A 263 9.10 -19.87 -18.32
N VAL A 264 8.01 -19.11 -18.17
CA VAL A 264 6.92 -19.41 -17.23
C VAL A 264 6.07 -20.60 -17.69
N LEU A 265 5.78 -20.73 -18.99
CA LEU A 265 4.90 -21.77 -19.55
C LEU A 265 5.60 -23.12 -19.78
N GLU A 266 6.91 -23.10 -20.04
CA GLU A 266 7.75 -24.30 -20.12
C GLU A 266 7.88 -24.99 -18.75
N ASP A 267 7.71 -24.24 -17.66
CA ASP A 267 7.59 -24.73 -16.29
C ASP A 267 6.15 -25.28 -16.09
N HIS A 268 5.86 -26.44 -16.68
CA HIS A 268 4.55 -27.07 -16.95
C HIS A 268 3.57 -27.30 -15.77
N ASP A 269 3.79 -26.69 -14.62
CA ASP A 269 3.00 -26.85 -13.38
C ASP A 269 2.53 -25.51 -12.78
N ARG A 270 2.77 -24.38 -13.46
CA ARG A 270 2.31 -23.07 -13.00
C ARG A 270 0.84 -22.84 -13.36
N ALA A 271 -0.02 -22.93 -12.35
CA ALA A 271 -1.36 -22.35 -12.37
C ALA A 271 -1.24 -20.81 -12.38
N VAL A 272 -1.07 -20.26 -13.59
CA VAL A 272 -1.06 -18.83 -13.89
C VAL A 272 -2.44 -18.45 -14.37
N GLU A 273 -3.05 -17.40 -13.81
CA GLU A 273 -4.28 -16.81 -14.36
C GLU A 273 -3.95 -15.86 -15.52
N LEU A 274 -2.97 -15.00 -15.29
CA LEU A 274 -2.61 -13.91 -16.18
C LEU A 274 -1.12 -13.58 -16.02
N MET A 275 -0.42 -13.24 -17.11
CA MET A 275 0.96 -12.75 -17.03
C MET A 275 1.25 -11.73 -18.12
N GLY A 276 2.12 -10.76 -17.82
CA GLY A 276 2.43 -9.65 -18.71
C GLY A 276 3.21 -8.57 -17.99
N SER A 277 3.39 -7.42 -18.65
CA SER A 277 3.97 -6.24 -17.99
C SER A 277 2.94 -5.62 -17.04
N THR A 278 3.35 -5.19 -15.86
CA THR A 278 2.45 -4.67 -14.82
C THR A 278 1.64 -3.48 -15.32
N ARG A 279 2.23 -2.65 -16.18
CA ARG A 279 1.54 -1.58 -16.91
C ARG A 279 0.35 -2.10 -17.71
N SER A 280 0.55 -3.17 -18.49
CA SER A 280 -0.47 -3.75 -19.36
C SER A 280 -1.57 -4.43 -18.55
N ILE A 281 -1.20 -5.05 -17.42
CA ILE A 281 -2.17 -5.68 -16.49
C ILE A 281 -3.06 -4.62 -15.85
N PHE A 282 -2.48 -3.52 -15.33
CA PHE A 282 -3.28 -2.43 -14.75
C PHE A 282 -4.19 -1.75 -15.76
N PHE A 283 -3.73 -1.59 -17.01
CA PHE A 283 -4.56 -1.07 -18.08
C PHE A 283 -5.76 -2.01 -18.36
N ILE A 284 -5.55 -3.32 -18.46
CA ILE A 284 -6.65 -4.28 -18.62
C ILE A 284 -7.64 -4.17 -17.46
N GLU A 285 -7.14 -4.07 -16.22
CA GLU A 285 -7.96 -4.00 -15.02
C GLU A 285 -8.58 -2.61 -14.76
N LYS A 286 -8.43 -1.65 -15.70
CA LYS A 286 -8.95 -0.27 -15.60
C LYS A 286 -8.43 0.51 -14.39
N ILE A 287 -7.17 0.27 -14.02
CA ILE A 287 -6.48 0.98 -12.96
C ILE A 287 -5.52 1.98 -13.63
N ASP A 288 -6.08 2.95 -14.37
CA ASP A 288 -5.31 3.88 -15.21
C ASP A 288 -4.31 4.72 -14.42
N GLU A 289 -4.68 5.10 -13.20
CA GLU A 289 -3.80 5.81 -12.28
C GLU A 289 -2.51 5.04 -12.02
N MET A 290 -2.56 3.70 -11.95
CA MET A 290 -1.35 2.88 -11.81
C MET A 290 -0.48 2.89 -13.07
N VAL A 291 -1.09 2.97 -14.26
CA VAL A 291 -0.36 3.16 -15.52
C VAL A 291 0.37 4.50 -15.51
N GLU A 292 -0.31 5.57 -15.08
CA GLU A 292 0.32 6.90 -14.92
C GLU A 292 1.45 6.86 -13.88
N LEU A 293 1.26 6.15 -12.77
CA LEU A 293 2.31 6.00 -11.75
C LEU A 293 3.54 5.28 -12.30
N ILE A 294 3.38 4.27 -13.16
CA ILE A 294 4.50 3.58 -13.80
C ILE A 294 5.25 4.52 -14.75
N ASP A 295 4.54 5.41 -15.44
CA ASP A 295 5.12 6.38 -16.38
C ASP A 295 5.80 7.56 -15.70
N ASP A 296 5.43 7.87 -14.47
CA ASP A 296 5.93 9.03 -13.76
C ASP A 296 7.25 8.71 -13.05
N PRO A 297 8.38 9.33 -13.45
CA PRO A 297 9.69 9.09 -12.85
C PRO A 297 9.80 9.54 -11.38
N ALA A 298 8.79 10.21 -10.82
CA ALA A 298 8.66 10.45 -9.39
C ALA A 298 8.28 9.18 -8.63
N TYR A 299 7.66 8.19 -9.25
CA TYR A 299 7.28 6.94 -8.60
C TYR A 299 8.37 5.89 -8.77
N GLN A 300 8.54 5.05 -7.74
CA GLN A 300 9.49 3.92 -7.75
C GLN A 300 8.90 2.67 -8.41
N LEU A 301 7.73 2.82 -9.03
CA LEU A 301 7.01 1.72 -9.65
C LEU A 301 7.56 1.55 -11.06
N GLU A 302 8.17 0.39 -11.32
CA GLU A 302 8.71 0.06 -12.63
C GLU A 302 7.70 -0.82 -13.39
N ASP A 303 7.72 -0.76 -14.72
CA ASP A 303 7.00 -1.74 -15.55
C ASP A 303 7.76 -3.06 -15.50
N GLU A 304 7.27 -3.98 -14.66
CA GLU A 304 7.91 -5.25 -14.37
C GLU A 304 7.08 -6.39 -15.00
N PHE A 305 7.72 -7.50 -15.35
CA PHE A 305 6.98 -8.69 -15.73
C PHE A 305 6.36 -9.33 -14.48
N ALA A 306 5.03 -9.47 -14.46
CA ALA A 306 4.30 -10.08 -13.37
C ALA A 306 3.56 -11.35 -13.82
N VAL A 307 3.42 -12.27 -12.86
CA VAL A 307 2.68 -13.52 -12.99
C VAL A 307 1.63 -13.54 -11.91
N ILE A 308 0.37 -13.56 -12.33
CA ILE A 308 -0.81 -13.63 -11.46
C ILE A 308 -1.16 -15.10 -11.27
N PRO A 309 -1.18 -15.62 -10.02
CA PRO A 309 -1.58 -17.00 -9.76
C PRO A 309 -3.06 -17.27 -10.14
N CYS A 310 -3.37 -18.51 -10.52
CA CYS A 310 -4.76 -18.95 -10.71
C CYS A 310 -5.60 -18.71 -9.46
N GLY A 311 -6.83 -18.23 -9.68
CA GLY A 311 -7.74 -17.84 -8.61
C GLY A 311 -7.57 -16.39 -8.13
N CYS A 312 -6.48 -15.69 -8.49
CA CYS A 312 -6.33 -14.27 -8.15
C CYS A 312 -7.00 -13.34 -9.18
N GLN A 313 -7.50 -12.19 -8.69
CA GLN A 313 -7.90 -11.02 -9.47
C GLN A 313 -6.62 -10.20 -9.73
N PRO A 314 -6.23 -10.01 -11.00
CA PRO A 314 -4.96 -9.40 -11.36
C PRO A 314 -4.71 -8.03 -10.71
N GLY A 315 -5.68 -7.12 -10.78
CA GLY A 315 -5.51 -5.75 -10.29
C GLY A 315 -5.29 -5.68 -8.78
N SER A 316 -6.14 -6.35 -8.01
CA SER A 316 -6.04 -6.39 -6.54
C SER A 316 -4.76 -7.09 -6.06
N PHE A 317 -4.39 -8.22 -6.68
CA PHE A 317 -3.18 -8.95 -6.31
C PHE A 317 -1.92 -8.08 -6.43
N LEU A 318 -1.78 -7.36 -7.55
CA LEU A 318 -0.63 -6.46 -7.76
C LEU A 318 -0.68 -5.22 -6.86
N LEU A 319 -1.87 -4.64 -6.64
CA LEU A 319 -2.02 -3.50 -5.74
C LEU A 319 -1.61 -3.85 -4.31
N ASP A 320 -2.05 -4.99 -3.78
CA ASP A 320 -1.68 -5.48 -2.44
C ASP A 320 -0.17 -5.65 -2.32
N GLN A 321 0.45 -6.26 -3.33
CA GLN A 321 1.89 -6.47 -3.36
C GLN A 321 2.66 -5.14 -3.38
N TYR A 322 2.31 -4.22 -4.29
CA TYR A 322 3.02 -2.95 -4.40
C TYR A 322 2.74 -1.98 -3.26
N PHE A 323 1.55 -2.05 -2.66
CA PHE A 323 1.25 -1.32 -1.43
C PHE A 323 2.06 -1.86 -0.25
N ALA A 324 2.16 -3.18 -0.11
CA ALA A 324 2.99 -3.81 0.91
C ALA A 324 4.47 -3.43 0.80
N ASP A 325 4.95 -3.25 -0.43
CA ASP A 325 6.31 -2.79 -0.72
C ASP A 325 6.50 -1.27 -0.57
N GLY A 326 5.43 -0.52 -0.29
CA GLY A 326 5.45 0.94 -0.18
C GLY A 326 5.65 1.67 -1.51
N LYS A 327 5.47 0.98 -2.64
CA LYS A 327 5.60 1.54 -3.99
C LYS A 327 4.34 2.29 -4.43
N VAL A 328 3.18 1.97 -3.83
CA VAL A 328 1.88 2.59 -4.15
C VAL A 328 1.42 3.52 -3.03
N PRO A 329 1.01 4.76 -3.34
CA PRO A 329 0.41 5.65 -2.34
C PRO A 329 -0.88 5.06 -1.76
N SER A 330 -1.10 5.26 -0.45
CA SER A 330 -2.30 4.76 0.23
C SER A 330 -3.60 5.24 -0.40
N PHE A 331 -3.66 6.43 -0.98
CA PHE A 331 -4.90 6.93 -1.59
C PHE A 331 -5.27 6.17 -2.87
N VAL A 332 -4.28 5.75 -3.67
CA VAL A 332 -4.50 4.92 -4.87
C VAL A 332 -4.96 3.55 -4.42
N TYR A 333 -4.24 2.95 -3.46
CA TYR A 333 -4.63 1.67 -2.89
C TYR A 333 -6.09 1.71 -2.36
N SER A 334 -6.45 2.67 -1.51
CA SER A 334 -7.80 2.77 -0.95
C SER A 334 -8.89 2.99 -2.01
N LYS A 335 -8.58 3.63 -3.15
CA LYS A 335 -9.54 3.85 -4.24
C LYS A 335 -10.01 2.53 -4.86
N TYR A 336 -9.08 1.60 -5.14
CA TYR A 336 -9.39 0.34 -5.84
C TYR A 336 -9.67 -0.83 -4.90
N THR A 337 -9.30 -0.70 -3.63
CA THR A 337 -9.47 -1.78 -2.66
C THR A 337 -10.85 -1.78 -2.00
N TYR A 338 -11.79 -0.89 -2.35
CA TYR A 338 -13.14 -0.78 -1.75
C TYR A 338 -13.17 -0.60 -0.21
N TYR A 339 -12.03 -0.64 0.45
CA TYR A 339 -11.80 -0.02 1.75
C TYR A 339 -11.66 1.48 1.49
N ASN A 340 -12.79 2.14 1.22
CA ASN A 340 -12.93 3.48 1.73
C ASN A 340 -12.99 3.29 3.25
N PRO A 341 -11.91 3.55 4.03
CA PRO A 341 -12.05 3.46 5.47
C PRO A 341 -13.16 4.45 5.81
N MET A 342 -14.31 3.97 6.27
CA MET A 342 -15.20 4.85 6.99
C MET A 342 -14.32 5.62 7.98
N PRO A 343 -14.37 6.96 8.02
CA PRO A 343 -13.50 7.75 8.87
C PRO A 343 -13.71 7.27 10.32
N GLY A 344 -12.75 6.51 10.84
CA GLY A 344 -12.87 5.80 12.11
C GLY A 344 -12.47 4.32 12.13
N ASN A 345 -12.21 3.67 10.98
CA ASN A 345 -11.63 2.32 10.98
C ASN A 345 -10.13 2.40 11.28
N TYR A 346 -9.78 2.19 12.55
CA TYR A 346 -8.42 1.91 13.00
C TYR A 346 -7.93 0.63 12.30
N SER A 347 -7.24 0.76 11.16
CA SER A 347 -6.33 -0.30 10.77
C SER A 347 -5.19 -0.31 11.78
N VAL A 348 -4.88 -1.48 12.33
CA VAL A 348 -3.65 -1.63 13.10
C VAL A 348 -2.53 -1.44 12.09
N GLN A 349 -1.87 -0.28 12.10
CA GLN A 349 -0.69 -0.08 11.29
C GLN A 349 0.35 -1.13 11.72
N VAL A 350 0.48 -2.15 10.89
CA VAL A 350 1.62 -3.06 10.95
C VAL A 350 2.81 -2.24 10.49
N LEU A 351 3.77 -2.03 11.39
CA LEU A 351 5.05 -1.41 11.06
C LEU A 351 5.62 -2.15 9.84
N THR A 352 6.22 -1.43 8.88
CA THR A 352 6.89 -2.03 7.71
C THR A 352 7.43 -3.44 8.00
N ALA A 353 6.71 -4.46 7.53
CA ALA A 353 6.97 -5.82 7.95
C ALA A 353 8.30 -6.27 7.35
N ARG A 354 9.26 -6.61 8.21
CA ARG A 354 10.60 -7.04 7.81
C ARG A 354 10.85 -8.44 8.32
N ILE A 355 11.73 -9.17 7.61
CA ILE A 355 12.23 -10.45 8.10
C ILE A 355 12.90 -10.21 9.48
N PRO A 356 12.49 -10.93 10.55
CA PRO A 356 13.07 -10.75 11.87
C PRO A 356 14.59 -10.99 11.86
N ARG A 357 15.35 -10.16 12.58
CA ARG A 357 16.84 -10.21 12.58
C ARG A 357 17.41 -11.55 13.04
N GLN A 358 16.64 -12.32 13.81
CA GLN A 358 17.00 -13.64 14.31
C GLN A 358 16.94 -14.71 13.21
N VAL A 359 16.24 -14.45 12.11
CA VAL A 359 16.11 -15.37 10.98
C VAL A 359 17.31 -15.19 10.05
N THR A 360 18.03 -16.28 9.81
CA THR A 360 19.22 -16.30 8.95
C THR A 360 19.04 -17.30 7.80
N ARG A 361 20.07 -17.51 6.99
CA ARG A 361 20.07 -18.51 5.91
C ARG A 361 20.15 -19.96 6.41
N GLU A 362 20.43 -20.16 7.69
CA GLU A 362 20.44 -21.47 8.33
C GLU A 362 19.13 -21.69 9.08
N VAL A 363 18.65 -22.94 9.09
CA VAL A 363 17.42 -23.27 9.83
C VAL A 363 17.67 -23.15 11.32
N ALA A 364 16.96 -22.23 11.97
CA ALA A 364 16.99 -22.04 13.41
C ALA A 364 15.62 -22.35 14.02
N THR A 365 15.60 -22.76 15.29
CA THR A 365 14.36 -22.84 16.06
C THR A 365 14.19 -21.54 16.83
N CYS A 366 13.14 -20.79 16.53
CA CYS A 366 12.90 -19.46 17.07
C CYS A 366 11.61 -19.44 17.88
N ARG A 367 11.61 -18.70 18.99
CA ARG A 367 10.38 -18.42 19.74
C ARG A 367 9.55 -17.39 19.00
N LEU A 368 8.27 -17.68 18.75
CA LEU A 368 7.39 -16.76 18.03
C LEU A 368 7.29 -15.40 18.71
N ARG A 369 7.21 -15.37 20.04
CA ARG A 369 7.15 -14.12 20.83
C ARG A 369 8.41 -13.25 20.72
N ASP A 370 9.57 -13.86 20.48
CA ASP A 370 10.84 -13.13 20.37
C ASP A 370 10.97 -12.49 18.97
N MET A 371 10.42 -13.14 17.94
CA MET A 371 10.36 -12.60 16.57
C MET A 371 9.22 -11.60 16.39
N TYR A 372 8.08 -11.85 17.02
CA TYR A 372 6.85 -11.07 16.90
C TYR A 372 6.29 -10.78 18.30
N PRO A 373 6.72 -9.68 18.95
CA PRO A 373 6.29 -9.36 20.31
C PRO A 373 4.79 -9.14 20.46
N ARG A 374 4.10 -8.79 19.37
CA ARG A 374 2.64 -8.60 19.32
C ARG A 374 1.88 -9.90 19.03
N ALA A 375 2.57 -10.98 18.67
CA ALA A 375 1.93 -12.25 18.39
C ALA A 375 1.21 -12.75 19.65
N ARG A 376 -0.09 -13.00 19.53
CA ARG A 376 -0.87 -13.55 20.64
C ARG A 376 -0.59 -15.04 20.70
N THR A 377 -0.40 -15.58 21.90
CA THR A 377 -0.42 -17.04 22.11
C THR A 377 -1.85 -17.55 22.06
N GLN A 378 -2.47 -17.39 20.91
CA GLN A 378 -3.62 -18.17 20.54
C GLN A 378 -3.00 -19.51 20.19
N GLY A 379 -2.77 -20.42 21.14
CA GLY A 379 -2.27 -21.80 20.96
C GLY A 379 -1.39 -22.16 19.74
N PHE A 380 -0.50 -21.26 19.31
CA PHE A 380 0.61 -21.59 18.44
C PHE A 380 1.64 -22.37 19.25
N PRO A 381 2.48 -23.19 18.60
CA PRO A 381 3.67 -23.73 19.23
C PRO A 381 4.57 -22.61 19.79
N GLU A 382 5.19 -22.84 20.94
CA GLU A 382 6.10 -21.85 21.56
C GLU A 382 7.24 -21.48 20.61
N THR A 383 7.73 -22.47 19.87
CA THR A 383 8.84 -22.35 18.94
C THR A 383 8.46 -22.88 17.57
N VAL A 384 8.98 -22.23 16.53
CA VAL A 384 8.84 -22.63 15.13
C VAL A 384 10.22 -22.67 14.47
N ARG A 385 10.38 -23.48 13.43
CA ARG A 385 11.60 -23.45 12.61
C ARG A 385 11.55 -22.28 11.65
N CYS A 386 12.63 -21.52 11.52
CA CYS A 386 12.70 -20.38 10.63
C CYS A 386 13.95 -20.44 9.77
N VAL A 387 13.81 -19.99 8.52
CA VAL A 387 14.93 -19.80 7.61
C VAL A 387 14.60 -18.71 6.60
N SER A 388 15.63 -17.98 6.18
CA SER A 388 15.59 -17.01 5.10
C SER A 388 16.24 -17.62 3.86
N ILE A 389 15.49 -17.70 2.76
CA ILE A 389 15.95 -18.23 1.49
C ILE A 389 15.92 -17.10 0.47
N LYS A 390 17.03 -16.94 -0.26
CA LYS A 390 17.13 -15.94 -1.32
C LYS A 390 16.05 -16.20 -2.37
N HIS A 391 15.40 -15.14 -2.83
CA HIS A 391 14.47 -15.22 -3.95
C HIS A 391 15.15 -15.85 -5.18
N LEU A 392 14.50 -16.85 -5.76
CA LEU A 392 14.89 -17.47 -7.02
C LEU A 392 13.71 -17.34 -7.99
N LYS A 393 14.01 -16.87 -9.21
CA LYS A 393 13.00 -16.70 -10.27
C LYS A 393 12.31 -18.01 -10.65
N SER A 394 13.06 -19.11 -10.67
CA SER A 394 12.52 -20.46 -10.90
C SER A 394 11.95 -21.03 -9.60
N THR A 395 10.65 -21.34 -9.62
CA THR A 395 9.94 -21.93 -8.48
C THR A 395 10.51 -23.30 -8.14
N ASP A 396 10.82 -24.12 -9.14
CA ASP A 396 11.44 -25.43 -8.95
C ASP A 396 12.79 -25.35 -8.25
N ARG A 397 13.64 -24.39 -8.64
CA ARG A 397 14.91 -24.15 -7.97
C ARG A 397 14.71 -23.67 -6.53
N PHE A 398 13.70 -22.83 -6.29
CA PHE A 398 13.32 -22.43 -4.94
C PHE A 398 12.87 -23.63 -4.10
N VAL A 399 11.98 -24.47 -4.62
CA VAL A 399 11.48 -25.69 -3.97
C VAL A 399 12.64 -26.64 -3.66
N ALA A 400 13.55 -26.86 -4.61
CA ALA A 400 14.73 -27.69 -4.41
C ALA A 400 15.65 -27.13 -3.30
N GLU A 401 15.84 -25.81 -3.23
CA GLU A 401 16.64 -25.19 -2.17
C GLU A 401 15.95 -25.30 -0.81
N VAL A 402 14.62 -25.10 -0.72
CA VAL A 402 13.85 -25.34 0.51
C VAL A 402 14.02 -26.77 0.98
N GLN A 403 13.84 -27.76 0.09
CA GLN A 403 13.98 -29.17 0.41
C GLN A 403 15.39 -29.52 0.90
N LYS A 404 16.42 -28.94 0.27
CA LYS A 404 17.82 -29.10 0.67
C LYS A 404 18.12 -28.50 2.04
N VAL A 405 17.49 -27.36 2.38
CA VAL A 405 17.70 -26.64 3.65
C VAL A 405 17.01 -27.34 4.83
N PHE A 406 15.86 -27.98 4.60
CA PHE A 406 15.10 -28.67 5.67
C PHE A 406 15.39 -30.18 5.78
N ASP A 407 16.30 -30.73 4.96
CA ASP A 407 16.70 -32.15 4.90
C ASP A 407 15.52 -33.12 4.67
N GLU A 408 15.77 -34.44 4.86
CA GLU A 408 14.77 -35.52 4.76
C GLU A 408 13.52 -35.31 5.62
N SER A 409 13.56 -34.40 6.61
CA SER A 409 12.42 -34.05 7.46
C SER A 409 11.26 -33.39 6.70
N PHE A 410 11.54 -32.84 5.52
CA PHE A 410 10.55 -32.28 4.59
C PHE A 410 10.01 -33.30 3.57
N ASN A 411 10.56 -34.51 3.51
CA ASN A 411 10.07 -35.59 2.63
C ASN A 411 8.87 -36.36 3.23
N SER A 412 8.43 -36.02 4.45
CA SER A 412 7.19 -36.58 5.00
C SER A 412 6.00 -36.10 4.19
N LYS A 413 5.20 -37.03 3.69
CA LYS A 413 3.84 -36.73 3.22
C LYS A 413 3.08 -36.11 4.40
N ASN A 414 2.26 -35.08 4.17
CA ASN A 414 1.44 -34.32 5.15
C ASN A 414 1.94 -32.92 5.54
N PHE A 415 2.43 -32.14 4.58
CA PHE A 415 2.57 -30.69 4.77
C PHE A 415 1.43 -29.93 4.10
N LEU A 416 1.02 -28.85 4.76
CA LEU A 416 0.22 -27.78 4.17
C LEU A 416 1.03 -26.48 4.21
N PHE A 417 0.93 -25.71 3.15
CA PHE A 417 1.68 -24.48 2.93
C PHE A 417 0.73 -23.32 2.71
N ARG A 418 1.06 -22.16 3.27
CA ARG A 418 0.37 -20.89 3.02
C ARG A 418 1.41 -19.84 2.67
N GLY A 419 1.41 -19.37 1.44
CA GLY A 419 2.19 -18.21 1.02
C GLY A 419 1.44 -16.93 1.33
N LEU A 420 2.16 -15.89 1.75
CA LEU A 420 1.59 -14.59 2.05
C LEU A 420 2.69 -13.51 2.11
N PRO A 421 2.35 -12.23 1.90
CA PRO A 421 3.28 -11.13 2.13
C PRO A 421 3.64 -10.99 3.63
N LEU A 422 4.76 -10.32 3.93
CA LEU A 422 5.27 -10.24 5.31
C LEU A 422 4.32 -9.54 6.29
N HIS A 423 3.57 -8.53 5.83
CA HIS A 423 2.60 -7.84 6.69
C HIS A 423 1.44 -8.79 7.05
N ALA A 424 0.92 -9.54 6.07
CA ALA A 424 -0.14 -10.51 6.31
C ALA A 424 0.32 -11.65 7.24
N LEU A 425 1.60 -12.04 7.18
CA LEU A 425 2.19 -12.96 8.15
C LEU A 425 2.14 -12.38 9.57
N GLU A 426 2.58 -11.14 9.75
CA GLU A 426 2.54 -10.50 11.07
C GLU A 426 1.10 -10.38 11.60
N GLU A 427 0.15 -9.96 10.77
CA GLU A 427 -1.28 -9.92 11.13
C GLU A 427 -1.82 -11.29 11.53
N THR A 428 -1.49 -12.31 10.73
CA THR A 428 -1.88 -13.71 11.00
C THR A 428 -1.33 -14.21 12.34
N LEU A 429 -0.11 -13.79 12.72
CA LEU A 429 0.50 -14.15 14.00
C LEU A 429 -0.03 -13.32 15.18
N VAL A 430 -0.45 -12.08 14.95
CA VAL A 430 -1.13 -11.23 15.95
C VAL A 430 -2.53 -11.77 16.24
N PHE A 431 -3.28 -12.12 15.19
CA PHE A 431 -4.63 -12.64 15.31
C PHE A 431 -4.93 -13.63 14.18
N PHE A 432 -4.82 -14.93 14.48
CA PHE A 432 -5.01 -16.05 13.57
C PHE A 432 -6.49 -16.28 13.24
N ILE A 433 -7.03 -15.44 12.37
CA ILE A 433 -8.39 -15.52 11.84
C ILE A 433 -8.37 -15.40 10.31
N PRO A 434 -9.37 -15.93 9.59
CA PRO A 434 -9.51 -15.67 8.17
C PRO A 434 -9.65 -14.17 7.95
N VAL A 435 -8.82 -13.62 7.05
CA VAL A 435 -8.98 -12.23 6.65
C VAL A 435 -10.10 -12.18 5.62
N LEU A 436 -11.23 -11.61 6.02
CA LEU A 436 -12.34 -11.27 5.15
C LEU A 436 -11.99 -9.98 4.42
N THR A 437 -11.46 -10.08 3.20
CA THR A 437 -11.36 -8.91 2.31
C THR A 437 -12.32 -9.11 1.14
N SER A 438 -12.91 -8.02 0.69
CA SER A 438 -13.72 -7.98 -0.55
C SER A 438 -12.89 -8.19 -1.82
N GLN A 439 -11.56 -8.29 -1.70
CA GLN A 439 -10.59 -8.29 -2.80
C GLN A 439 -9.76 -9.58 -2.90
N ASN A 440 -9.84 -10.46 -1.89
CA ASN A 440 -9.22 -11.78 -1.94
C ASN A 440 -10.04 -12.65 -2.87
N SER A 441 -9.88 -12.39 -4.14
CA SER A 441 -10.27 -13.18 -5.30
C SER A 441 -9.84 -14.64 -5.18
N ASP A 442 -8.75 -14.92 -4.46
CA ASP A 442 -8.32 -16.26 -4.06
C ASP A 442 -9.32 -17.03 -3.19
N ASN A 443 -10.34 -16.35 -2.66
CA ASN A 443 -11.35 -16.96 -1.83
C ASN A 443 -12.43 -17.68 -2.65
N GLU A 444 -12.04 -18.50 -3.63
CA GLU A 444 -12.99 -19.23 -4.49
C GLU A 444 -13.88 -20.22 -3.70
N PHE A 445 -13.45 -20.61 -2.51
CA PHE A 445 -14.21 -21.43 -1.54
C PHE A 445 -14.86 -20.60 -0.42
N GLY A 446 -14.78 -19.27 -0.50
CA GLY A 446 -15.28 -18.35 0.52
C GLY A 446 -14.30 -18.05 1.65
N PRO A 447 -14.76 -17.37 2.72
CA PRO A 447 -13.96 -17.02 3.88
C PRO A 447 -13.24 -18.19 4.55
N GLY A 448 -11.92 -18.14 4.62
CA GLY A 448 -11.14 -19.14 5.35
C GLY A 448 -9.64 -18.91 5.35
N MET A 449 -8.91 -19.77 6.07
CA MET A 449 -7.45 -19.86 5.94
C MET A 449 -7.10 -20.87 4.85
N TYR A 450 -6.74 -20.35 3.69
CA TYR A 450 -6.27 -21.10 2.53
C TYR A 450 -4.87 -21.66 2.76
N THR A 451 -4.72 -22.95 2.45
CA THR A 451 -3.46 -23.68 2.45
C THR A 451 -3.45 -24.67 1.28
N THR A 452 -2.28 -25.15 0.89
CA THR A 452 -2.12 -26.13 -0.19
C THR A 452 -1.06 -27.18 0.18
N ASN A 453 -1.16 -28.38 -0.38
CA ASN A 453 -0.12 -29.41 -0.22
C ASN A 453 1.05 -29.23 -1.21
N GLN A 454 1.04 -28.18 -2.04
CA GLN A 454 2.07 -27.89 -3.04
C GLN A 454 2.89 -26.66 -2.64
N LEU A 455 4.17 -26.86 -2.32
CA LEU A 455 5.06 -25.76 -1.93
C LEU A 455 5.26 -24.74 -3.07
N SER A 456 5.31 -25.22 -4.33
CA SER A 456 5.39 -24.36 -5.51
C SER A 456 4.21 -23.38 -5.57
N HIS A 457 2.99 -23.87 -5.36
CA HIS A 457 1.80 -23.02 -5.35
C HIS A 457 1.85 -22.01 -4.21
N ALA A 458 2.22 -22.40 -2.99
CA ALA A 458 2.38 -21.45 -1.89
C ALA A 458 3.49 -20.41 -2.18
N LYS A 459 4.55 -20.76 -2.91
CA LYS A 459 5.59 -19.81 -3.34
C LYS A 459 5.06 -18.76 -4.31
N ASP A 460 4.05 -19.08 -5.11
CA ASP A 460 3.41 -18.10 -6.01
C ASP A 460 2.72 -17.01 -5.18
N TYR A 461 1.96 -17.39 -4.15
CA TYR A 461 1.28 -16.46 -3.21
C TYR A 461 2.23 -15.64 -2.34
N ALA A 462 3.40 -16.20 -2.00
CA ALA A 462 4.37 -15.50 -1.18
C ALA A 462 5.14 -14.39 -1.96
N GLY A 463 5.02 -14.34 -3.29
CA GLY A 463 5.71 -13.33 -4.11
C GLY A 463 7.24 -13.39 -3.98
N TYR A 464 7.93 -12.28 -4.26
CA TYR A 464 9.39 -12.20 -4.18
C TYR A 464 9.92 -11.76 -2.80
N ALA A 465 9.08 -11.16 -1.95
CA ALA A 465 9.44 -10.61 -0.65
C ALA A 465 8.40 -10.96 0.44
N GLY A 466 7.87 -12.18 0.43
CA GLY A 466 6.92 -12.66 1.44
C GLY A 466 7.47 -13.77 2.32
N ALA A 467 6.54 -14.58 2.82
CA ALA A 467 6.83 -15.76 3.62
C ALA A 467 5.90 -16.92 3.28
N ILE A 468 6.31 -18.13 3.66
CA ILE A 468 5.50 -19.35 3.56
C ILE A 468 5.40 -19.95 4.96
N MET A 469 4.18 -20.01 5.49
CA MET A 469 3.88 -20.78 6.70
C MET A 469 3.75 -22.26 6.33
N VAL A 470 4.42 -23.11 7.10
CA VAL A 470 4.48 -24.56 6.89
C VAL A 470 3.79 -25.23 8.06
N PHE A 471 2.74 -25.98 7.77
CA PHE A 471 1.94 -26.73 8.73
C PHE A 471 2.21 -28.21 8.53
N LYS A 472 2.49 -28.95 9.60
CA LYS A 472 2.87 -30.36 9.53
C LYS A 472 1.88 -31.22 10.29
N ASP A 473 1.47 -32.33 9.68
CA ASP A 473 0.61 -33.35 10.31
C ASP A 473 -0.68 -32.73 10.89
N CYS A 474 -1.32 -31.84 10.11
CA CYS A 474 -2.57 -31.21 10.53
C CYS A 474 -3.64 -32.27 10.81
N ASP A 475 -4.11 -32.31 12.05
CA ASP A 475 -5.05 -33.32 12.53
C ASP A 475 -6.47 -33.01 12.09
N TYR A 476 -7.02 -33.84 11.19
CA TYR A 476 -8.42 -33.74 10.73
C TYR A 476 -9.37 -34.60 11.56
N HIS A 477 -8.88 -35.33 12.57
CA HIS A 477 -9.76 -36.09 13.45
C HIS A 477 -10.68 -35.12 14.19
N HIS A 478 -11.97 -35.44 14.19
CA HIS A 478 -13.03 -34.61 14.78
C HIS A 478 -13.31 -33.28 14.05
N LEU A 479 -12.80 -33.10 12.83
CA LEU A 479 -13.21 -32.02 11.93
C LEU A 479 -14.26 -32.52 10.93
N GLU A 480 -15.26 -31.69 10.64
CA GLU A 480 -16.14 -31.89 9.49
C GLU A 480 -15.41 -31.46 8.21
N VAL A 481 -14.88 -32.42 7.46
CA VAL A 481 -14.16 -32.16 6.20
C VAL A 481 -15.12 -32.37 5.02
N TRP A 482 -15.48 -31.28 4.35
CA TRP A 482 -16.27 -31.33 3.13
C TRP A 482 -15.36 -31.35 1.89
N ARG A 483 -15.67 -32.25 0.97
CA ARG A 483 -14.98 -32.45 -0.30
C ARG A 483 -16.04 -32.39 -1.41
N PRO A 484 -16.36 -31.20 -1.92
CA PRO A 484 -17.44 -31.06 -2.88
C PRO A 484 -17.19 -31.95 -4.10
N ASP A 485 -18.26 -32.58 -4.59
CA ASP A 485 -18.21 -33.23 -5.90
C ASP A 485 -18.11 -32.18 -7.03
N THR A 486 -18.09 -32.62 -8.29
CA THR A 486 -17.92 -31.70 -9.43
C THR A 486 -19.03 -30.65 -9.53
N ASP A 487 -20.29 -30.99 -9.25
CA ASP A 487 -21.42 -30.08 -9.41
C ASP A 487 -21.58 -29.17 -8.18
N GLU A 488 -21.32 -29.71 -6.99
CA GLU A 488 -21.20 -28.93 -5.76
C GLU A 488 -20.07 -27.90 -5.84
N TRP A 489 -18.90 -28.32 -6.35
CA TRP A 489 -17.75 -27.45 -6.55
C TRP A 489 -18.08 -26.32 -7.53
N ARG A 490 -18.68 -26.64 -8.69
CA ARG A 490 -19.10 -25.62 -9.67
C ARG A 490 -20.04 -24.59 -9.06
N SER A 491 -20.99 -25.04 -8.26
CA SER A 491 -21.97 -24.18 -7.59
C SER A 491 -21.31 -23.30 -6.53
N LEU A 492 -20.36 -23.86 -5.77
CA LEU A 492 -19.57 -23.12 -4.77
C LEU A 492 -18.73 -22.02 -5.42
N ILE A 493 -17.90 -22.38 -6.41
CA ILE A 493 -17.00 -21.41 -7.05
C ILE A 493 -17.81 -20.34 -7.79
N ALA A 494 -18.86 -20.71 -8.53
CA ALA A 494 -19.71 -19.73 -9.21
C ALA A 494 -20.44 -18.77 -8.24
N SER A 495 -20.71 -19.21 -7.01
CA SER A 495 -21.29 -18.35 -5.97
C SER A 495 -20.27 -17.32 -5.48
N TRP A 496 -19.03 -17.74 -5.19
CA TRP A 496 -17.98 -16.85 -4.68
C TRP A 496 -17.34 -15.95 -5.74
N LEU A 497 -17.29 -16.38 -7.00
CA LEU A 497 -16.88 -15.54 -8.13
C LEU A 497 -18.00 -14.63 -8.66
N ASP A 498 -19.18 -14.67 -8.04
CA ASP A 498 -20.40 -13.96 -8.45
C ASP A 498 -20.77 -14.14 -9.94
N ILE A 499 -20.66 -15.36 -10.44
CA ILE A 499 -21.01 -15.67 -11.83
C ILE A 499 -22.54 -15.80 -11.91
N PRO A 500 -23.27 -15.02 -12.73
CA PRO A 500 -24.74 -14.98 -12.73
C PRO A 500 -25.34 -16.21 -13.43
N LEU A 501 -25.23 -17.38 -12.81
CA LEU A 501 -25.78 -18.66 -13.27
C LEU A 501 -27.07 -19.01 -12.52
N GLU A 502 -28.05 -19.59 -13.21
CA GLU A 502 -29.27 -20.08 -12.58
C GLU A 502 -28.97 -21.27 -11.65
N HIS A 503 -29.65 -21.34 -10.48
CA HIS A 503 -29.57 -22.44 -9.50
C HIS A 503 -28.29 -22.52 -8.62
N LYS A 504 -27.90 -21.42 -7.97
CA LYS A 504 -26.81 -21.37 -6.96
C LYS A 504 -27.23 -21.92 -5.57
N ASN A 505 -27.72 -23.14 -5.49
CA ASN A 505 -27.95 -23.76 -4.18
C ASN A 505 -26.66 -24.41 -3.69
N LEU A 506 -26.06 -23.85 -2.64
CA LEU A 506 -24.92 -24.47 -1.98
C LEU A 506 -25.39 -25.73 -1.23
N ALA A 507 -24.55 -26.78 -1.25
CA ALA A 507 -24.81 -28.01 -0.50
C ALA A 507 -24.88 -27.72 1.01
N PRO A 508 -25.75 -28.41 1.78
CA PRO A 508 -25.86 -28.21 3.23
C PRO A 508 -24.52 -28.30 3.99
N GLU A 509 -23.62 -29.17 3.52
CA GLU A 509 -22.28 -29.42 4.06
C GLU A 509 -21.41 -28.16 4.07
N HIS A 510 -21.63 -27.21 3.16
CA HIS A 510 -20.95 -25.91 3.17
C HIS A 510 -21.16 -25.16 4.50
N HIS A 511 -22.32 -25.32 5.13
CA HIS A 511 -22.66 -24.59 6.35
C HIS A 511 -22.09 -25.18 7.63
N THR A 512 -21.68 -26.45 7.62
CA THR A 512 -21.19 -27.15 8.81
C THR A 512 -19.71 -27.54 8.73
N ALA A 513 -19.10 -27.48 7.53
CA ALA A 513 -17.70 -27.81 7.33
C ALA A 513 -16.77 -27.00 8.24
N ASP A 514 -15.80 -27.69 8.83
CA ASP A 514 -14.63 -27.09 9.47
C ASP A 514 -13.51 -26.84 8.45
N VAL A 515 -13.42 -27.73 7.45
CA VAL A 515 -12.44 -27.69 6.38
C VAL A 515 -13.12 -28.01 5.04
N ILE A 516 -12.91 -27.16 4.05
CA ILE A 516 -13.29 -27.41 2.66
C ILE A 516 -12.04 -27.81 1.89
N VAL A 517 -12.08 -28.91 1.15
CA VAL A 517 -10.94 -29.37 0.34
C VAL A 517 -11.38 -29.65 -1.08
N GLY A 518 -10.80 -28.92 -2.04
CA GLY A 518 -11.14 -29.03 -3.44
C GLY A 518 -10.05 -28.51 -4.38
N PRO A 519 -10.21 -28.72 -5.68
CA PRO A 519 -9.29 -28.20 -6.68
C PRO A 519 -9.48 -26.68 -6.86
N VAL A 520 -8.39 -25.95 -7.05
CA VAL A 520 -8.41 -24.52 -7.45
C VAL A 520 -8.94 -24.43 -8.88
N SER A 521 -9.68 -23.37 -9.22
CA SER A 521 -10.08 -23.18 -10.61
C SER A 521 -8.87 -22.92 -11.52
N LYS A 522 -8.94 -23.37 -12.77
CA LYS A 522 -7.91 -23.10 -13.79
C LYS A 522 -8.15 -21.82 -14.58
N ASN A 523 -9.34 -21.24 -14.49
CA ASN A 523 -9.77 -20.15 -15.37
C ASN A 523 -10.90 -19.34 -14.72
N GLY A 524 -10.78 -19.08 -13.41
CA GLY A 524 -11.81 -18.43 -12.60
C GLY A 524 -12.14 -17.03 -13.12
N TRP A 525 -11.10 -16.26 -13.49
CA TRP A 525 -11.25 -14.92 -14.05
C TRP A 525 -12.03 -15.01 -15.37
N GLU A 526 -11.59 -15.84 -16.31
CA GLU A 526 -12.24 -16.00 -17.61
C GLU A 526 -13.70 -16.48 -17.48
N ALA A 527 -13.94 -17.44 -16.58
CA ALA A 527 -15.26 -18.00 -16.32
C ALA A 527 -16.25 -16.93 -15.82
N LYS A 528 -15.79 -16.01 -14.97
CA LYS A 528 -16.57 -14.85 -14.51
C LYS A 528 -16.93 -13.93 -15.66
N HIS A 529 -15.97 -13.57 -16.51
CA HIS A 529 -16.19 -12.68 -17.66
C HIS A 529 -17.13 -13.28 -18.70
N GLN A 530 -16.94 -14.55 -19.02
CA GLN A 530 -17.76 -15.27 -20.01
C GLN A 530 -19.07 -15.81 -19.42
N LYS A 531 -19.36 -15.53 -18.15
CA LYS A 531 -20.57 -15.97 -17.44
C LYS A 531 -20.81 -17.48 -17.57
N ARG A 532 -19.76 -18.28 -17.34
CA ARG A 532 -19.78 -19.74 -17.44
C ARG A 532 -19.20 -20.40 -16.19
N PHE A 533 -19.42 -21.70 -16.03
CA PHE A 533 -18.78 -22.44 -14.96
C PHE A 533 -17.25 -22.51 -15.17
N PRO A 534 -16.46 -22.37 -14.08
CA PRO A 534 -15.03 -22.58 -14.13
C PRO A 534 -14.67 -24.07 -14.30
N ILE A 535 -13.41 -24.32 -14.66
CA ILE A 535 -12.85 -25.66 -14.86
C ILE A 535 -11.95 -26.00 -13.67
N GLN A 536 -12.07 -27.22 -13.15
CA GLN A 536 -11.24 -27.71 -12.05
C GLN A 536 -9.77 -27.81 -12.46
N GLY A 537 -8.89 -27.30 -11.60
CA GLY A 537 -7.45 -27.45 -11.71
C GLY A 537 -6.89 -28.74 -11.12
N ASP A 538 -5.58 -28.86 -11.21
CA ASP A 538 -4.76 -29.93 -10.61
C ASP A 538 -4.27 -29.57 -9.20
N LYS A 539 -4.16 -28.28 -8.89
CA LYS A 539 -3.82 -27.78 -7.58
C LYS A 539 -4.98 -27.97 -6.60
N THR A 540 -4.68 -28.50 -5.41
CA THR A 540 -5.65 -28.69 -4.34
C THR A 540 -5.44 -27.66 -3.23
N GLN A 541 -6.53 -27.06 -2.78
CA GLN A 541 -6.56 -26.18 -1.62
C GLN A 541 -7.31 -26.84 -0.46
N HIS A 542 -6.83 -26.54 0.74
CA HIS A 542 -7.43 -26.91 2.02
C HIS A 542 -7.76 -25.61 2.74
N VAL A 543 -9.04 -25.33 2.91
CA VAL A 543 -9.56 -24.06 3.41
C VAL A 543 -10.18 -24.31 4.77
N PHE A 544 -9.58 -23.75 5.82
CA PHE A 544 -10.09 -23.87 7.18
C PHE A 544 -11.05 -22.72 7.46
N VAL A 545 -12.34 -23.05 7.59
CA VAL A 545 -13.45 -22.07 7.57
C VAL A 545 -14.13 -21.89 8.93
N SER A 546 -13.85 -22.78 9.90
CA SER A 546 -14.39 -22.70 11.26
C SER A 546 -13.30 -22.40 12.30
N TYR A 547 -13.70 -21.90 13.48
CA TYR A 547 -12.80 -21.74 14.61
C TYR A 547 -12.12 -23.06 15.03
N HIS A 548 -12.82 -24.19 14.91
CA HIS A 548 -12.25 -25.48 15.27
C HIS A 548 -11.19 -25.93 14.26
N GLY A 549 -11.46 -25.77 12.95
CA GLY A 549 -10.47 -26.01 11.91
C GLY A 549 -9.23 -25.12 12.06
N LEU A 550 -9.43 -23.82 12.31
CA LEU A 550 -8.33 -22.86 12.51
C LEU A 550 -7.47 -23.21 13.72
N GLU A 551 -8.08 -23.65 14.82
CA GLU A 551 -7.36 -24.13 16.00
C GLU A 551 -6.40 -25.28 15.64
N ARG A 552 -6.89 -26.28 14.88
CA ARG A 552 -6.08 -27.41 14.43
C ARG A 552 -4.95 -26.99 13.50
N LEU A 553 -5.24 -26.14 12.52
CA LEU A 553 -4.23 -25.62 11.60
C LEU A 553 -3.12 -24.90 12.37
N ARG A 554 -3.49 -23.98 13.26
CA ARG A 554 -2.55 -23.17 14.03
C ARG A 554 -1.63 -23.99 14.94
N GLN A 555 -2.18 -25.00 15.62
CA GLN A 555 -1.40 -25.92 16.46
C GLN A 555 -0.38 -26.72 15.65
N SER A 556 -0.63 -26.92 14.35
CA SER A 556 0.24 -27.66 13.44
C SER A 556 1.36 -26.81 12.79
N LEU A 557 1.47 -25.52 13.14
CA LEU A 557 2.52 -24.64 12.58
C LEU A 557 3.92 -25.18 12.93
N PHE A 558 4.66 -25.57 11.91
CA PHE A 558 5.96 -26.21 12.04
C PHE A 558 7.11 -25.27 11.71
N ALA A 559 7.00 -24.54 10.61
CA ALA A 559 8.05 -23.64 10.14
C ALA A 559 7.50 -22.38 9.46
N ILE A 560 8.34 -21.36 9.36
CA ILE A 560 8.13 -20.16 8.56
C ILE A 560 9.36 -19.97 7.66
N ILE A 561 9.14 -19.97 6.35
CA ILE A 561 10.18 -19.75 5.34
C ILE A 561 10.05 -18.32 4.83
N TYR A 562 11.09 -17.51 5.01
CA TYR A 562 11.11 -16.13 4.55
C TYR A 562 11.81 -16.04 3.19
N ILE A 563 11.26 -15.24 2.29
CA ILE A 563 11.83 -15.01 0.96
C ILE A 563 12.56 -13.67 0.97
N ASP A 564 13.88 -13.74 0.85
CA ASP A 564 14.75 -12.58 0.91
C ASP A 564 15.04 -12.04 -0.50
N ASN A 565 14.63 -10.79 -0.73
CA ASN A 565 14.87 -10.08 -1.98
C ASN A 565 16.19 -9.29 -2.01
N CYS A 566 17.07 -9.44 -1.00
CA CYS A 566 18.36 -8.75 -1.01
C CYS A 566 19.22 -9.16 -2.22
N SER A 567 19.33 -8.23 -3.17
CA SER A 567 20.26 -8.23 -4.29
C SER A 567 21.69 -7.99 -3.84
#